data_AF-A0A6I5CDG6-F1
#
_entry.id   AF-A0A6I5CDG6-F1
#
_cell.length_a   1.000
_cell.length_b   1.000
_cell.length_c   1.000
_cell.angle_alpha   90.00
_cell.angle_beta   90.00
_cell.angle_gamma   90.00
#
_symmetry.space_group_name_H-M   'P 1'
#
loop_
_entity.id
_entity.type
_entity.pdbx_description
1 polymer ?
#
loop_
_entity_poly.entity_id
_entity_poly.type
_entity_poly.pdbx_seq_one_letter_code
_entity_poly.pdbx_strand_id
1 'polypeptide(L)'
;RPDKPWYEYELTDSARELVVPAIAAVTRWAEIHATDTDVTHHPLMHTTCGNPTNPYLACSSCHQPVEASTLRPTTAEEGGAGRQGGSIPAAPGD
;
A
#
# COMPACT_ATOMS: atom_id res chain seq x y z
N ARG A 1 28.42 11.48 -17.15
CA ARG A 1 28.39 12.40 -18.32
C ARG A 1 27.77 13.71 -17.84
N PRO A 2 28.58 14.77 -17.63
CA PRO A 2 28.16 16.04 -17.02
C PRO A 2 27.23 16.89 -17.91
N ASP A 3 26.98 16.45 -19.15
CA ASP A 3 26.17 17.09 -20.20
C ASP A 3 24.70 16.67 -20.20
N LYS A 4 24.27 15.74 -19.33
CA LYS A 4 22.90 15.23 -19.30
C LYS A 4 22.14 15.81 -18.10
N PRO A 5 20.97 16.46 -18.30
CA PRO A 5 20.12 16.85 -17.18
C PRO A 5 19.65 15.59 -16.45
N TRP A 6 19.75 15.59 -15.12
CA TRP A 6 19.17 14.56 -14.27
C TRP A 6 17.88 15.08 -13.67
N TYR A 7 16.95 14.16 -13.45
CA TYR A 7 15.66 14.44 -12.82
C TYR A 7 15.51 13.47 -11.66
N GLU A 8 15.03 14.00 -10.55
CA GLU A 8 14.65 13.21 -9.39
C GLU A 8 13.14 12.99 -9.42
N TYR A 9 12.73 11.74 -9.19
CA TYR A 9 11.33 11.35 -9.14
C TYR A 9 11.00 11.01 -7.71
N GLU A 10 10.15 11.83 -7.11
CA GLU A 10 9.62 11.60 -5.78
C GLU A 10 8.17 11.11 -5.86
N LEU A 11 7.83 10.22 -4.93
CA LEU A 11 6.44 9.82 -4.74
C LEU A 11 5.67 10.98 -4.11
N THR A 12 4.52 11.30 -4.69
CA THR A 12 3.51 12.15 -4.05
C THR A 12 2.98 11.48 -2.78
N ASP A 13 2.34 12.24 -1.90
CA ASP A 13 1.75 11.69 -0.68
C ASP A 13 0.72 10.60 -0.98
N SER A 14 -0.18 10.84 -1.94
CA SER A 14 -1.17 9.84 -2.38
C SER A 14 -0.51 8.60 -2.98
N ALA A 15 0.60 8.76 -3.71
CA ALA A 15 1.34 7.61 -4.22
C ALA A 15 2.00 6.83 -3.08
N ARG A 16 2.57 7.51 -2.08
CA ARG A 16 3.20 6.88 -0.91
C ARG A 16 2.20 6.09 -0.07
N GLU A 17 0.99 6.64 0.12
CA GLU A 17 -0.11 6.00 0.84
C GLU A 17 -0.53 4.66 0.21
N LEU A 18 -0.49 4.56 -1.13
CA LEU A 18 -0.85 3.34 -1.85
C LEU A 18 0.35 2.39 -2.08
N VAL A 19 1.48 2.93 -2.54
CA VAL A 19 2.60 2.14 -3.04
C VAL A 19 3.28 1.38 -1.92
N VAL A 20 3.45 1.99 -0.74
CA VAL A 20 4.10 1.34 0.40
C VAL A 20 3.34 0.08 0.86
N PRO A 21 2.03 0.13 1.15
CA PRO A 21 1.30 -1.08 1.52
C PRO A 21 1.17 -2.09 0.37
N ALA A 22 1.08 -1.63 -0.88
CA ALA A 22 1.02 -2.52 -2.04
C ALA A 22 2.31 -3.34 -2.21
N ILE A 23 3.48 -2.70 -2.16
CA ILE A 23 4.78 -3.38 -2.26
C ILE A 23 4.94 -4.37 -1.11
N ALA A 24 4.61 -3.96 0.12
CA ALA A 24 4.68 -4.83 1.29
C ALA A 24 3.83 -6.12 1.14
N ALA A 25 2.60 -5.98 0.61
CA ALA A 25 1.72 -7.12 0.36
C ALA A 25 2.25 -8.05 -0.75
N VAL A 26 2.74 -7.48 -1.85
CA VAL A 26 3.31 -8.24 -2.98
C VAL A 26 4.58 -8.99 -2.56
N THR A 27 5.50 -8.33 -1.85
CA THR A 27 6.71 -8.98 -1.33
C THR A 27 6.35 -10.16 -0.43
N ARG A 28 5.43 -9.97 0.52
CA ARG A 28 4.97 -11.06 1.39
C ARG A 28 4.39 -12.24 0.59
N TRP A 29 3.55 -11.96 -0.41
CA TRP A 29 2.98 -13.00 -1.26
C TRP A 29 4.09 -13.76 -2.01
N ALA A 30 5.05 -13.05 -2.60
CA ALA A 30 6.16 -13.66 -3.31
C ALA A 30 7.01 -14.57 -2.40
N GLU A 31 7.29 -14.13 -1.17
CA GLU A 31 8.04 -14.91 -0.19
C GLU A 31 7.31 -16.20 0.26
N ILE A 32 5.98 -16.13 0.46
CA ILE A 32 5.17 -17.31 0.84
C ILE A 32 5.11 -18.35 -0.29
N HIS A 33 5.12 -17.90 -1.54
CA HIS A 33 4.97 -18.75 -2.71
C HIS A 33 6.28 -19.06 -3.44
N ALA A 34 7.42 -18.62 -2.91
CA ALA A 34 8.72 -18.99 -3.44
C ALA A 34 8.94 -20.49 -3.23
N THR A 35 8.94 -21.26 -4.33
CA THR A 35 9.06 -22.72 -4.30
C THR A 35 10.50 -23.24 -4.40
N ASP A 36 11.48 -22.35 -4.59
CA ASP A 36 12.86 -22.74 -4.86
C ASP A 36 13.80 -22.32 -3.72
N THR A 37 14.71 -23.23 -3.34
CA THR A 37 15.72 -23.02 -2.30
C THR A 37 16.80 -22.02 -2.71
N ASP A 38 16.85 -21.64 -3.99
CA ASP A 38 17.83 -20.70 -4.58
C ASP A 38 17.30 -19.24 -4.68
N VAL A 39 16.09 -18.96 -4.17
CA VAL A 39 15.58 -17.58 -4.16
C VAL A 39 16.18 -16.84 -2.97
N THR A 40 16.86 -15.72 -3.26
CA THR A 40 17.27 -14.79 -2.20
C THR A 40 16.00 -14.22 -1.55
N HIS A 41 15.71 -14.64 -0.33
CA HIS A 41 14.65 -14.04 0.49
C HIS A 41 14.97 -12.56 0.73
N HIS A 42 13.97 -11.69 0.58
CA HIS A 42 14.08 -10.26 0.85
C HIS A 42 13.30 -9.93 2.12
N PRO A 43 13.83 -10.24 3.32
CA PRO A 43 13.14 -9.95 4.57
C PRO A 43 12.98 -8.44 4.73
N LEU A 44 11.76 -8.01 5.07
CA LEU A 44 11.50 -6.62 5.42
C LEU A 44 11.96 -6.38 6.86
N MET A 45 12.58 -5.22 7.11
CA MET A 45 13.01 -4.80 8.44
C MET A 45 12.09 -3.69 8.93
N HIS A 46 11.49 -3.84 10.11
CA HIS A 46 10.73 -2.75 10.71
C HIS A 46 11.70 -1.75 11.36
N THR A 47 11.93 -0.63 10.70
CA THR A 47 12.90 0.39 11.13
C THR A 47 12.65 0.92 12.54
N THR A 48 11.40 0.97 12.99
CA THR A 48 11.06 1.44 14.35
C THR A 48 11.50 0.46 15.45
N CYS A 49 11.38 -0.85 15.24
CA CYS A 49 11.74 -1.84 16.26
C CYS A 49 13.01 -2.65 15.97
N GLY A 50 13.59 -2.53 14.77
CA GLY A 50 14.81 -3.19 14.36
C GLY A 50 14.70 -4.70 14.14
N ASN A 51 13.48 -5.24 14.03
CA ASN A 51 13.27 -6.68 13.82
C ASN A 51 12.80 -6.99 12.39
N PRO A 52 13.22 -8.15 11.82
CA PRO A 52 12.59 -8.69 10.63
C PRO A 52 11.08 -8.77 10.81
N THR A 53 10.32 -8.37 9.79
CA THR A 53 8.88 -8.25 9.87
C THR A 53 8.22 -8.87 8.65
N ASN A 54 7.05 -9.46 8.90
CA ASN A 54 6.12 -9.87 7.87
C ASN A 54 4.87 -9.00 8.00
N PRO A 55 4.79 -7.86 7.26
CA PRO A 55 3.71 -6.91 7.44
C PRO A 55 2.35 -7.55 7.15
N TYR A 56 1.35 -7.14 7.91
CA TYR A 56 -0.04 -7.60 7.79
C TYR A 56 -0.98 -6.40 7.83
N LEU A 57 -2.18 -6.55 7.28
CA LEU A 57 -3.22 -5.54 7.39
C LEU A 57 -3.86 -5.62 8.78
N ALA A 58 -4.01 -4.48 9.46
CA ALA A 58 -4.65 -4.40 10.76
C ALA A 58 -5.91 -3.52 10.69
N CYS A 59 -6.93 -3.87 11.47
CA CYS A 59 -8.14 -3.07 11.60
C CYS A 59 -7.81 -1.73 12.29
N SER A 60 -8.25 -0.61 11.71
CA SER A 60 -7.99 0.72 12.28
C SER A 60 -8.67 0.98 13.62
N SER A 61 -9.70 0.20 13.98
CA SER A 61 -10.44 0.39 15.24
C SER A 61 -9.95 -0.48 16.39
N CYS A 62 -9.60 -1.75 16.13
CA CYS A 62 -9.20 -2.70 17.18
C CYS A 62 -7.73 -3.15 17.08
N HIS A 63 -7.02 -2.72 16.04
CA HIS A 63 -5.62 -3.05 15.76
C HIS A 63 -5.32 -4.55 15.65
N GLN A 64 -6.34 -5.39 15.46
CA GLN A 64 -6.18 -6.81 15.20
C GLN A 64 -5.94 -7.08 13.71
N PRO A 65 -5.26 -8.19 13.35
CA PRO A 65 -5.08 -8.60 11.97
C PRO A 65 -6.41 -8.73 11.21
N VAL A 66 -6.41 -8.29 9.96
CA VAL A 66 -7.51 -8.47 9.01
C VAL A 66 -7.23 -9.71 8.17
N GLU A 67 -8.22 -10.60 8.11
CA GLU A 67 -8.18 -11.82 7.31
C GLU A 67 -9.38 -11.81 6.35
N ALA A 68 -9.29 -12.57 5.26
CA ALA A 68 -10.40 -12.68 4.31
C ALA A 68 -11.69 -13.20 4.98
N SER A 69 -11.55 -14.08 5.98
CA SER A 69 -12.64 -14.62 6.80
C SER A 69 -13.30 -13.61 7.74
N THR A 70 -12.60 -12.52 8.08
CA THR A 70 -13.08 -11.48 9.00
C THR A 70 -13.59 -10.24 8.28
N LEU A 71 -13.56 -10.24 6.95
CA LEU A 71 -14.11 -9.17 6.10
C LEU A 71 -15.48 -9.55 5.56
N ARG A 72 -16.41 -8.59 5.60
CA ARG A 72 -17.64 -8.63 4.82
C ARG A 72 -17.82 -7.30 4.08
N PRO A 73 -18.35 -7.30 2.86
CA PRO A 73 -18.73 -6.06 2.20
C PRO A 73 -19.86 -5.41 3.01
N THR A 74 -19.74 -4.10 3.24
CA THR A 74 -20.83 -3.29 3.79
C THR A 74 -21.70 -2.77 2.65
N THR A 75 -22.97 -2.57 2.92
CA THR A 75 -23.84 -1.80 2.01
C THR A 75 -23.48 -0.31 2.07
N ALA A 76 -23.87 0.46 1.06
CA ALA A 76 -23.69 1.92 1.08
C ALA A 76 -24.43 2.60 2.25
N GLU A 77 -25.53 1.99 2.72
CA GLU A 77 -26.33 2.48 3.84
C GLU A 77 -25.62 2.25 5.19
N GLU A 78 -24.98 1.10 5.37
CA GLU A 78 -24.18 0.80 6.57
C GLU A 78 -22.81 1.49 6.57
N GLY A 79 -22.22 1.69 5.39
CA GLY A 79 -20.86 2.21 5.21
C GLY A 79 -20.72 3.71 5.44
N GLY A 80 -21.83 4.44 5.62
CA GLY A 80 -21.81 5.86 6.01
C GLY A 80 -20.92 6.75 5.13
N ALA A 81 -20.68 6.38 3.87
CA ALA A 81 -19.94 7.20 2.94
C ALA A 81 -20.94 8.04 2.15
N GLY A 82 -21.44 9.10 2.80
CA GLY A 82 -22.05 10.21 2.07
C GLY A 82 -21.04 10.67 1.02
N ARG A 83 -21.30 10.33 -0.25
CA ARG A 83 -20.53 10.80 -1.40
C ARG A 83 -20.58 12.33 -1.40
N GLN A 84 -19.59 12.99 -0.80
CA GLN A 84 -19.30 14.37 -1.16
C GLN A 84 -18.66 14.30 -2.54
N GLY A 85 -19.49 14.50 -3.56
CA GLY A 85 -19.05 14.62 -4.93
C GLY A 85 -18.05 15.76 -5.01
N GLY A 86 -16.76 15.42 -5.13
CA GLY A 86 -15.75 16.36 -5.55
C GLY A 86 -16.08 16.79 -6.97
N SER A 87 -16.67 17.98 -7.12
CA SER A 87 -16.78 18.65 -8.41
C SER A 87 -15.38 18.80 -8.97
N ILE A 88 -15.08 18.11 -10.07
CA ILE A 88 -13.92 18.43 -10.90
C ILE A 88 -14.19 19.84 -11.45
N PRO A 89 -13.37 20.87 -11.13
CA PRO A 89 -13.54 22.16 -11.78
C PRO A 89 -13.29 21.97 -13.28
N ALA A 90 -14.23 22.47 -14.09
CA ALA A 90 -14.11 22.45 -15.54
C ALA A 90 -12.78 23.11 -15.95
N ALA A 91 -12.04 22.43 -16.84
CA ALA A 91 -10.85 22.99 -17.46
C ALA A 91 -11.22 24.33 -18.15
N PRO A 92 -10.37 25.37 -18.06
CA PRO A 92 -10.60 26.60 -18.79
C PRO A 92 -10.56 26.30 -20.30
N GLY A 93 -11.60 26.75 -21.01
CA GLY A 93 -11.69 26.65 -22.47
C GLY A 93 -10.67 27.55 -23.18
N ASP A 94 -10.47 27.20 -24.45
CA ASP A 94 -9.53 27.72 -25.47
C ASP A 94 -9.18 29.22 -25.41
#